data_AF-A0A2E6D9Z0-F1
#
_entry.id   AF-A0A2E6D9Z0-F1
#
_cell.length_a   1.000
_cell.length_b   1.000
_cell.length_c   1.000
_cell.angle_alpha   90.00
_cell.angle_beta   90.00
_cell.angle_gamma   90.00
#
_symmetry.space_group_name_H-M   'P 1'
#
loop_
_entity.id
_entity.type
_entity.pdbx_description
1 polymer ?
#
loop_
_entity_poly.entity_id
_entity_poly.type
_entity_poly.pdbx_seq_one_letter_code
_entity_poly.pdbx_strand_id
1 'polypeptide(L)'
;MNKLILLASSILLATTLLGYGASDNYKTLNAEYQAAVARHQKVLESAPLKERRSLRKQHPIGDFWPRFEELGKNDGQATLWLVENAKKSGIKKADLADFKRKGYDRVFKMENSAACLSTAIANLAGDARTVGEEFVEGHLQRVLAGTASRSAKGLATFKLGGVLRASEDAERAAAGEKMLAEYEARFISEGAIAIDFDATTIDGHEFKLSDYRGKAVLVDFYGFW
;
A
#
# COMPACT_ATOMS: atom_id res chain seq x y z
N MET A 1 -30.95 17.85 -41.33
CA MET A 1 -30.81 16.58 -40.59
C MET A 1 -29.36 16.43 -40.15
N ASN A 2 -29.00 16.79 -38.92
CA ASN A 2 -27.66 16.50 -38.36
C ASN A 2 -27.69 16.60 -36.82
N LYS A 3 -28.34 15.63 -36.19
CA LYS A 3 -28.33 15.41 -34.73
C LYS A 3 -28.36 13.91 -34.45
N LEU A 4 -27.29 13.18 -34.78
CA LEU A 4 -27.24 11.74 -34.47
C LEU A 4 -25.83 11.16 -34.24
N ILE A 5 -24.83 11.98 -33.89
CA ILE A 5 -23.47 11.48 -33.60
C ILE A 5 -23.04 11.72 -32.13
N LEU A 6 -23.85 12.39 -31.31
CA LEU A 6 -23.49 12.74 -29.92
C LEU A 6 -24.03 11.80 -28.84
N LEU A 7 -24.60 10.64 -29.19
CA LEU A 7 -25.16 9.69 -28.21
C LEU A 7 -24.40 8.36 -28.11
N ALA A 8 -23.45 8.07 -29.00
CA ALA A 8 -22.72 6.80 -28.98
C ALA A 8 -21.53 6.78 -27.98
N SER A 9 -21.02 7.95 -27.56
CA SER A 9 -19.89 8.02 -26.61
C SER A 9 -20.31 8.07 -25.14
N SER A 10 -21.58 8.34 -24.84
CA SER A 10 -22.09 8.35 -23.45
C SER A 10 -22.67 6.99 -23.03
N ILE A 11 -23.09 6.15 -23.98
CA ILE A 11 -23.68 4.84 -23.68
C ILE A 11 -22.61 3.78 -23.39
N LEU A 12 -21.40 3.91 -23.98
CA LEU A 12 -20.29 2.99 -23.67
C LEU A 12 -19.68 3.22 -22.26
N LEU A 13 -20.03 4.32 -21.60
CA LEU A 13 -19.60 4.60 -20.22
C LEU A 13 -20.58 4.06 -19.17
N ALA A 14 -21.79 3.65 -19.56
CA ALA A 14 -22.86 3.29 -18.64
C ALA A 14 -23.08 1.77 -18.49
N THR A 15 -22.44 0.92 -19.30
CA THR A 15 -22.66 -0.54 -19.28
C THR A 15 -21.59 -1.35 -18.54
N THR A 16 -20.58 -0.71 -17.94
CA THR A 16 -19.55 -1.35 -17.09
C THR A 16 -19.74 -1.08 -15.60
N LEU A 17 -20.92 -0.62 -15.17
CA LEU A 17 -21.24 -0.25 -13.78
C LEU A 17 -22.07 -1.30 -13.01
N LEU A 18 -22.07 -2.54 -13.48
CA LEU A 18 -22.70 -3.67 -12.78
C LEU A 18 -21.71 -4.83 -12.71
N GLY A 19 -20.75 -4.74 -11.78
CA GLY A 19 -19.93 -5.90 -11.39
C GLY A 19 -18.49 -5.63 -10.96
N TYR A 20 -17.95 -4.42 -11.10
CA TYR A 20 -16.57 -4.12 -10.70
C TYR A 20 -16.51 -3.65 -9.24
N GLY A 21 -15.85 -4.43 -8.39
CA GLY A 21 -15.66 -4.09 -6.99
C GLY A 21 -14.76 -2.86 -6.83
N ALA A 22 -14.75 -2.24 -5.65
CA ALA A 22 -13.90 -1.07 -5.36
C ALA A 22 -12.41 -1.31 -5.74
N SER A 23 -11.92 -2.55 -5.52
CA SER A 23 -10.58 -3.01 -5.90
C SER A 23 -10.28 -2.87 -7.41
N ASP A 24 -11.26 -3.12 -8.29
CA ASP A 24 -11.07 -3.03 -9.74
C ASP A 24 -10.97 -1.57 -10.21
N ASN A 25 -11.69 -0.67 -9.54
CA ASN A 25 -11.60 0.77 -9.78
C ASN A 25 -10.21 1.31 -9.38
N TYR A 26 -9.68 0.88 -8.23
CA TYR A 26 -8.32 1.24 -7.81
C TYR A 26 -7.28 0.74 -8.80
N LYS A 27 -7.32 -0.55 -9.17
CA LYS A 27 -6.37 -1.14 -10.11
C LYS A 27 -6.34 -0.39 -11.44
N THR A 28 -7.50 -0.10 -11.99
CA THR A 28 -7.65 0.64 -13.26
C THR A 28 -7.07 2.05 -13.15
N LEU A 29 -7.46 2.81 -12.12
CA LEU A 29 -6.98 4.18 -11.92
C LEU A 29 -5.47 4.22 -11.67
N ASN A 30 -4.93 3.27 -10.89
CA ASN A 30 -3.50 3.17 -10.64
C ASN A 30 -2.74 2.80 -11.92
N ALA A 31 -3.25 1.89 -12.76
CA ALA A 31 -2.63 1.57 -14.04
C ALA A 31 -2.55 2.80 -14.97
N GLU A 32 -3.61 3.61 -15.05
CA GLU A 32 -3.60 4.88 -15.79
C GLU A 32 -2.53 5.84 -15.25
N TYR A 33 -2.43 5.97 -13.92
CA TYR A 33 -1.43 6.81 -13.26
C TYR A 33 -0.01 6.33 -13.58
N GLN A 34 0.28 5.03 -13.45
CA GLN A 34 1.60 4.49 -13.76
C GLN A 34 1.95 4.70 -15.24
N ALA A 35 1.01 4.54 -16.16
CA ALA A 35 1.23 4.83 -17.57
C ALA A 35 1.54 6.32 -17.82
N ALA A 36 0.86 7.23 -17.11
CA ALA A 36 1.15 8.66 -17.18
C ALA A 36 2.55 9.00 -16.62
N VAL A 37 2.94 8.40 -15.48
CA VAL A 37 4.27 8.53 -14.90
C VAL A 37 5.34 8.01 -15.86
N ALA A 38 5.13 6.86 -16.49
CA ALA A 38 6.06 6.29 -17.46
C ALA A 38 6.25 7.20 -18.69
N ARG A 39 5.17 7.79 -19.21
CA ARG A 39 5.26 8.80 -20.29
C ARG A 39 6.06 10.02 -19.83
N HIS A 40 5.75 10.54 -18.64
CA HIS A 40 6.45 11.70 -18.08
C HIS A 40 7.95 11.43 -17.88
N GLN A 41 8.31 10.25 -17.40
CA GLN A 41 9.69 9.83 -17.20
C GLN A 41 10.46 9.77 -18.53
N LYS A 42 9.86 9.22 -19.59
CA LYS A 42 10.46 9.22 -20.94
C LYS A 42 10.72 10.64 -21.47
N VAL A 43 9.82 11.58 -21.18
CA VAL A 43 10.04 13.01 -21.53
C VAL A 43 11.20 13.59 -20.74
N LEU A 44 11.29 13.32 -19.43
CA LEU A 44 12.40 13.79 -18.60
C LEU A 44 13.76 13.24 -19.03
N GLU A 45 13.83 11.97 -19.41
CA GLU A 45 15.06 11.31 -19.84
C GLU A 45 15.58 11.88 -21.15
N SER A 46 14.69 12.12 -22.10
CA SER A 46 15.03 12.70 -23.41
C SER A 46 15.25 14.21 -23.39
N ALA A 47 14.78 14.92 -22.37
CA ALA A 47 14.91 16.38 -22.29
C ALA A 47 16.32 16.87 -21.91
N PRO A 48 16.75 18.04 -22.43
CA PRO A 48 17.97 18.72 -22.00
C PRO A 48 18.00 18.99 -20.49
N LEU A 49 19.18 18.90 -19.87
CA LEU A 49 19.35 19.07 -18.41
C LEU A 49 18.73 20.37 -17.86
N LYS A 50 18.79 21.46 -18.64
CA LYS A 50 18.26 22.77 -18.26
C LYS A 50 16.73 22.77 -18.16
N GLU A 51 16.04 21.90 -18.90
CA GLU A 51 14.57 21.83 -18.95
C GLU A 51 13.98 20.84 -17.93
N ARG A 52 14.76 19.83 -17.52
CA ARG A 52 14.32 18.77 -16.59
C ARG A 52 13.74 19.31 -15.29
N ARG A 53 14.24 20.45 -14.78
CA ARG A 53 13.70 21.06 -13.54
C ARG A 53 12.25 21.53 -13.72
N SER A 54 11.92 22.13 -14.86
CA SER A 54 10.55 22.59 -15.16
C SER A 54 9.63 21.39 -15.35
N LEU A 55 10.10 20.41 -16.14
CA LEU A 55 9.36 19.19 -16.42
C LEU A 55 9.03 18.42 -15.13
N ARG A 56 9.94 18.28 -14.17
CA ARG A 56 9.63 17.61 -12.88
C ARG A 56 8.45 18.23 -12.12
N LYS A 57 8.15 19.51 -12.33
CA LYS A 57 6.98 20.16 -11.71
C LYS A 57 5.66 19.76 -12.37
N GLN A 58 5.71 19.28 -13.61
CA GLN A 58 4.57 18.78 -14.39
C GLN A 58 4.33 17.28 -14.14
N HIS A 59 4.70 16.79 -12.96
CA HIS A 59 4.50 15.39 -12.60
C HIS A 59 2.98 15.07 -12.59
N PRO A 60 2.52 13.93 -13.13
CA PRO A 60 1.09 13.63 -13.30
C PRO A 60 0.27 13.58 -12.02
N ILE A 61 0.91 13.48 -10.85
CA ILE A 61 0.24 13.33 -9.55
C ILE A 61 -0.88 14.35 -9.31
N GLY A 62 -0.73 15.61 -9.76
CA GLY A 62 -1.74 16.64 -9.59
C GLY A 62 -3.06 16.32 -10.29
N ASP A 63 -3.00 15.74 -11.48
CA ASP A 63 -4.18 15.40 -12.29
C ASP A 63 -4.93 14.17 -11.74
N PHE A 64 -4.19 13.27 -11.09
CA PHE A 64 -4.74 12.04 -10.53
C PHE A 64 -5.19 12.17 -9.07
N TRP A 65 -4.66 13.16 -8.34
CA TRP A 65 -4.94 13.35 -6.92
C TRP A 65 -6.45 13.43 -6.61
N PRO A 66 -7.27 14.27 -7.27
CA PRO A 66 -8.70 14.37 -6.97
C PRO A 66 -9.46 13.06 -7.25
N ARG A 67 -9.02 12.28 -8.24
CA ARG A 67 -9.62 10.99 -8.60
C ARG A 67 -9.38 9.96 -7.50
N PHE A 68 -8.16 9.93 -6.95
CA PHE A 68 -7.84 9.08 -5.79
C PHE A 68 -8.51 9.57 -4.50
N GLU A 69 -8.68 10.88 -4.30
CA GLU A 69 -9.45 11.42 -3.17
C GLU A 69 -10.90 10.98 -3.20
N GLU A 70 -11.56 11.03 -4.36
CA GLU A 70 -12.93 10.57 -4.52
C GLU A 70 -13.05 9.06 -4.25
N LEU A 71 -12.19 8.26 -4.91
CA LEU A 71 -12.19 6.81 -4.74
C LEU A 71 -11.87 6.41 -3.29
N GLY A 72 -10.91 7.09 -2.65
CA GLY A 72 -10.48 6.89 -1.28
C GLY A 72 -11.51 7.28 -0.21
N LYS A 73 -12.70 7.77 -0.58
CA LYS A 73 -13.81 7.85 0.38
C LYS A 73 -14.31 6.47 0.78
N ASN A 74 -14.25 5.50 -0.15
CA ASN A 74 -14.81 4.17 0.02
C ASN A 74 -13.83 3.04 -0.31
N ASP A 75 -12.58 3.36 -0.67
CA ASP A 75 -11.57 2.37 -1.04
C ASP A 75 -10.28 2.53 -0.22
N GLY A 76 -9.90 1.47 0.49
CA GLY A 76 -8.70 1.45 1.34
C GLY A 76 -7.40 1.56 0.55
N GLN A 77 -7.31 0.95 -0.65
CA GLN A 77 -6.11 1.03 -1.50
C GLN A 77 -5.90 2.44 -2.05
N ALA A 78 -6.97 3.10 -2.50
CA ALA A 78 -6.92 4.49 -2.94
C ALA A 78 -6.55 5.44 -1.78
N THR A 79 -7.10 5.21 -0.59
CA THR A 79 -6.72 5.97 0.61
C THR A 79 -5.24 5.78 0.93
N LEU A 80 -4.75 4.54 0.90
CA LEU A 80 -3.34 4.24 1.18
C LEU A 80 -2.42 4.88 0.12
N TRP A 81 -2.81 4.86 -1.15
CA TRP A 81 -2.08 5.54 -2.23
C TRP A 81 -1.92 7.04 -1.95
N LEU A 82 -2.95 7.72 -1.44
CA LEU A 82 -2.86 9.15 -1.06
C LEU A 82 -1.84 9.35 0.06
N VAL A 83 -1.85 8.48 1.07
CA VAL A 83 -0.90 8.53 2.21
C VAL A 83 0.54 8.35 1.74
N GLU A 84 0.79 7.38 0.86
CA GLU A 84 2.12 7.10 0.29
C GLU A 84 2.64 8.28 -0.55
N ASN A 85 1.76 8.89 -1.34
CA ASN A 85 2.13 9.94 -2.30
C ASN A 85 2.04 11.36 -1.73
N ALA A 86 1.63 11.53 -0.47
CA ALA A 86 1.45 12.83 0.18
C ALA A 86 2.68 13.75 0.14
N LYS A 87 3.90 13.20 0.15
CA LYS A 87 5.14 14.01 0.04
C LYS A 87 5.42 14.51 -1.37
N LYS A 88 4.94 13.78 -2.38
CA LYS A 88 5.10 14.14 -3.81
C LYS A 88 3.98 15.06 -4.28
N SER A 89 2.90 15.16 -3.51
CA SER A 89 1.77 16.03 -3.79
C SER A 89 2.02 17.46 -3.30
N GLY A 90 0.99 18.30 -3.37
CA GLY A 90 1.03 19.68 -2.89
C GLY A 90 0.86 19.85 -1.38
N ILE A 91 0.81 18.76 -0.59
CA ILE A 91 0.61 18.85 0.86
C ILE A 91 1.82 19.51 1.53
N LYS A 92 1.55 20.54 2.34
CA LYS A 92 2.60 21.25 3.07
C LYS A 92 3.19 20.37 4.16
N LYS A 93 4.48 20.54 4.44
CA LYS A 93 5.20 19.78 5.48
C LYS A 93 4.52 19.86 6.86
N ALA A 94 3.97 21.01 7.22
CA ALA A 94 3.28 21.22 8.50
C ALA A 94 2.00 20.37 8.64
N ASP A 95 1.32 20.10 7.51
CA ASP A 95 0.04 19.38 7.48
C ASP A 95 0.22 17.87 7.22
N LEU A 96 1.43 17.45 6.82
CA LEU A 96 1.72 16.08 6.38
C LEU A 96 1.41 15.03 7.46
N ALA A 97 1.78 15.30 8.71
CA ALA A 97 1.57 14.35 9.80
C ALA A 97 0.08 14.11 10.05
N ASP A 98 -0.72 15.19 10.10
CA ASP A 98 -2.16 15.12 10.28
C ASP A 98 -2.85 14.42 9.10
N PHE A 99 -2.46 14.76 7.87
CA PHE A 99 -2.97 14.12 6.66
C PHE A 99 -2.74 12.60 6.69
N LYS A 100 -1.50 12.17 6.98
CA LYS A 100 -1.15 10.75 7.04
C LYS A 100 -1.91 10.02 8.15
N ARG A 101 -2.02 10.61 9.35
CA ARG A 101 -2.79 10.02 10.45
C ARG A 101 -4.24 9.79 10.07
N LYS A 102 -4.92 10.80 9.49
CA LYS A 102 -6.30 10.67 9.01
C LYS A 102 -6.46 9.58 7.96
N GLY A 103 -5.50 9.50 7.02
CA GLY A 103 -5.49 8.46 6.00
C GLY A 103 -5.34 7.06 6.59
N TYR A 104 -4.37 6.85 7.48
CA TYR A 104 -4.20 5.56 8.17
C TYR A 104 -5.44 5.21 9.01
N ASP A 105 -5.96 6.12 9.84
CA ASP A 105 -7.17 5.87 10.63
C ASP A 105 -8.33 5.41 9.74
N ARG A 106 -8.49 6.00 8.55
CA ARG A 106 -9.50 5.58 7.58
C ARG A 106 -9.23 4.17 7.05
N VAL A 107 -8.02 3.89 6.58
CA VAL A 107 -7.65 2.56 6.05
C VAL A 107 -7.91 1.47 7.10
N PHE A 108 -7.48 1.67 8.34
CA PHE A 108 -7.63 0.66 9.40
C PHE A 108 -9.07 0.49 9.93
N LYS A 109 -9.97 1.45 9.68
CA LYS A 109 -11.40 1.36 10.05
C LYS A 109 -12.28 0.76 8.95
N MET A 110 -11.82 0.79 7.70
CA MET A 110 -12.58 0.30 6.55
C MET A 110 -12.59 -1.23 6.51
N GLU A 111 -13.78 -1.82 6.38
CA GLU A 111 -13.95 -3.28 6.26
C GLU A 111 -13.32 -3.84 4.98
N ASN A 112 -13.34 -3.07 3.88
CA ASN A 112 -12.79 -3.49 2.59
C ASN A 112 -11.27 -3.26 2.44
N SER A 113 -10.57 -2.85 3.50
CA SER A 113 -9.11 -2.64 3.48
C SER A 113 -8.29 -3.93 3.57
N ALA A 114 -8.93 -5.10 3.67
CA ALA A 114 -8.23 -6.39 3.85
C ALA A 114 -7.13 -6.62 2.79
N ALA A 115 -7.37 -6.23 1.53
CA ALA A 115 -6.42 -6.37 0.43
C ALA A 115 -5.16 -5.50 0.57
N CYS A 116 -5.22 -4.41 1.35
CA CYS A 116 -4.11 -3.46 1.53
C CYS A 116 -3.57 -3.40 2.96
N LEU A 117 -4.16 -4.14 3.89
CA LEU A 117 -3.87 -4.03 5.32
C LEU A 117 -2.39 -4.30 5.63
N SER A 118 -1.78 -5.33 5.02
CA SER A 118 -0.36 -5.63 5.21
C SER A 118 0.54 -4.48 4.75
N THR A 119 0.25 -3.89 3.59
CA THR A 119 0.97 -2.72 3.07
C THR A 119 0.77 -1.51 3.99
N ALA A 120 -0.45 -1.28 4.48
CA ALA A 120 -0.75 -0.22 5.42
C ALA A 120 0.04 -0.35 6.73
N ILE A 121 0.14 -1.57 7.28
CA ILE A 121 0.97 -1.88 8.47
C ILE A 121 2.45 -1.54 8.22
N ALA A 122 2.99 -1.99 7.08
CA ALA A 122 4.38 -1.74 6.73
C ALA A 122 4.69 -0.25 6.58
N ASN A 123 3.83 0.47 5.85
CA ASN A 123 3.98 1.90 5.60
C ASN A 123 3.82 2.72 6.89
N LEU A 124 2.82 2.40 7.71
CA LEU A 124 2.59 3.06 8.99
C LEU A 124 3.82 3.00 9.89
N ALA A 125 4.42 1.82 10.01
CA ALA A 125 5.65 1.64 10.79
C ALA A 125 6.83 2.43 10.18
N GLY A 126 6.97 2.45 8.86
CA GLY A 126 7.99 3.27 8.17
C GLY A 126 7.78 4.78 8.34
N ASP A 127 6.55 5.20 8.60
CA ASP A 127 6.17 6.60 8.81
C ASP A 127 6.24 7.04 10.29
N ALA A 128 6.74 6.20 11.22
CA ALA A 128 6.77 6.51 12.66
C ALA A 128 7.32 7.90 12.99
N ARG A 129 8.42 8.32 12.34
CA ARG A 129 9.02 9.66 12.51
C ARG A 129 8.12 10.82 12.06
N THR A 130 7.14 10.55 11.20
CA THR A 130 6.19 11.54 10.68
C THR A 130 4.89 11.56 11.49
N VAL A 131 4.34 10.39 11.83
CA VAL A 131 3.01 10.29 12.46
C VAL A 131 3.05 10.17 13.98
N GLY A 132 4.20 9.81 14.55
CA GLY A 132 4.42 9.58 15.98
C GLY A 132 4.40 8.09 16.32
N GLU A 133 5.30 7.64 17.20
CA GLU A 133 5.44 6.24 17.60
C GLU A 133 4.21 5.72 18.34
N GLU A 134 3.62 6.52 19.24
CA GLU A 134 2.37 6.18 19.94
C GLU A 134 1.21 5.91 18.97
N PHE A 135 1.13 6.69 17.89
CA PHE A 135 0.09 6.51 16.87
C PHE A 135 0.28 5.19 16.11
N VAL A 136 1.53 4.84 15.79
CA VAL A 136 1.87 3.54 15.18
C VAL A 136 1.54 2.41 16.13
N GLU A 137 2.01 2.47 17.37
CA GLU A 137 1.79 1.45 18.38
C GLU A 137 0.31 1.14 18.57
N GLY A 138 -0.53 2.16 18.78
CA GLY A 138 -1.96 1.97 19.00
C GLY A 138 -2.67 1.31 17.81
N HIS A 139 -2.24 1.56 16.58
CA HIS A 139 -2.77 0.86 15.41
C HIS A 139 -2.31 -0.60 15.34
N LEU A 140 -1.02 -0.87 15.57
CA LEU A 140 -0.50 -2.24 15.53
C LEU A 140 -1.10 -3.10 16.64
N GLN A 141 -1.28 -2.56 17.84
CA GLN A 141 -1.99 -3.24 18.93
C GLN A 141 -3.44 -3.58 18.54
N ARG A 142 -4.16 -2.65 17.88
CA ARG A 142 -5.51 -2.92 17.37
C ARG A 142 -5.55 -4.04 16.33
N VAL A 143 -4.56 -4.11 15.43
CA VAL A 143 -4.45 -5.22 14.47
C VAL A 143 -4.29 -6.56 15.20
N LEU A 144 -3.44 -6.61 16.22
CA LEU A 144 -3.19 -7.83 17.00
C LEU A 144 -4.44 -8.29 17.76
N ALA A 145 -5.16 -7.33 18.38
CA ALA A 145 -6.38 -7.59 19.13
C ALA A 145 -7.61 -7.91 18.25
N GLY A 146 -7.62 -7.45 17.00
CA GLY A 146 -8.75 -7.60 16.08
C GLY A 146 -8.83 -8.97 15.37
N THR A 147 -9.60 -9.02 14.29
CA THR A 147 -9.85 -10.21 13.46
C THR A 147 -8.96 -10.28 12.22
N ALA A 148 -7.88 -9.51 12.18
CA ALA A 148 -6.94 -9.50 11.06
C ALA A 148 -6.34 -10.89 10.79
N SER A 149 -5.96 -11.15 9.53
CA SER A 149 -5.39 -12.43 9.10
C SER A 149 -4.10 -12.78 9.86
N ARG A 150 -3.73 -14.06 9.88
CA ARG A 150 -2.46 -14.53 10.49
C ARG A 150 -1.26 -13.75 9.96
N SER A 151 -1.20 -13.51 8.65
CA SER A 151 -0.11 -12.78 8.01
C SER A 151 -0.07 -11.31 8.46
N ALA A 152 -1.22 -10.63 8.51
CA ALA A 152 -1.30 -9.25 8.99
C ALA A 152 -0.92 -9.14 10.48
N LYS A 153 -1.37 -10.07 11.32
CA LYS A 153 -0.97 -10.14 12.73
C LYS A 153 0.52 -10.40 12.90
N GLY A 154 1.09 -11.34 12.14
CA GLY A 154 2.53 -11.63 12.16
C GLY A 154 3.35 -10.38 11.80
N LEU A 155 2.96 -9.67 10.73
CA LEU A 155 3.62 -8.43 10.35
C LEU A 155 3.48 -7.34 11.42
N ALA A 156 2.29 -7.19 12.01
CA ALA A 156 2.07 -6.24 13.11
C ALA A 156 2.91 -6.58 14.34
N THR A 157 3.07 -7.87 14.71
CA THR A 157 3.96 -8.31 15.79
C THR A 157 5.39 -7.91 15.51
N PHE A 158 5.90 -8.21 14.30
CA PHE A 158 7.27 -7.85 13.92
C PHE A 158 7.50 -6.34 13.96
N LYS A 159 6.59 -5.55 13.35
CA LYS A 159 6.72 -4.09 13.32
C LYS A 159 6.59 -3.47 14.72
N LEU A 160 5.66 -3.94 15.54
CA LEU A 160 5.47 -3.44 16.91
C LEU A 160 6.66 -3.79 17.79
N GLY A 161 7.16 -5.03 17.71
CA GLY A 161 8.37 -5.44 18.42
C GLY A 161 9.57 -4.56 18.06
N GLY A 162 9.72 -4.21 16.78
CA GLY A 162 10.75 -3.27 16.32
C GLY A 162 10.61 -1.85 16.89
N VAL A 163 9.37 -1.32 16.96
CA VAL A 163 9.08 -0.01 17.57
C VAL A 163 9.40 -0.03 19.06
N LEU A 164 8.92 -1.04 19.79
CA LEU A 164 9.13 -1.15 21.24
C LEU A 164 10.61 -1.35 21.60
N ARG A 165 11.33 -2.18 20.84
CA ARG A 165 12.78 -2.42 21.03
C ARG A 165 13.60 -1.14 20.90
N ALA A 166 13.17 -0.20 20.05
CA ALA A 166 13.87 1.06 19.85
C ALA A 166 13.60 2.09 20.97
N SER A 167 12.73 1.79 21.93
CA SER A 167 12.40 2.67 23.04
C SER A 167 13.59 2.84 24.00
N GLU A 168 13.76 4.06 24.54
CA GLU A 168 14.74 4.32 25.60
C GLU A 168 14.32 3.75 26.96
N ASP A 169 13.03 3.43 27.14
CA ASP A 169 12.52 2.78 28.33
C ASP A 169 12.89 1.29 28.32
N ALA A 170 13.58 0.84 29.37
CA ALA A 170 14.14 -0.51 29.43
C ALA A 170 13.07 -1.61 29.45
N GLU A 171 11.92 -1.37 30.09
CA GLU A 171 10.84 -2.36 30.14
C GLU A 171 10.18 -2.50 28.75
N ARG A 172 9.94 -1.38 28.07
CA ARG A 172 9.42 -1.35 26.71
C ARG A 172 10.39 -1.98 25.72
N ALA A 173 11.69 -1.69 25.84
CA ALA A 173 12.72 -2.29 25.00
C ALA A 173 12.74 -3.82 25.18
N ALA A 174 12.72 -4.32 26.42
CA ALA A 174 12.66 -5.74 26.72
C ALA A 174 11.37 -6.41 26.21
N ALA A 175 10.23 -5.72 26.27
CA ALA A 175 8.98 -6.19 25.68
C ALA A 175 9.10 -6.33 24.15
N GLY A 176 9.73 -5.36 23.49
CA GLY A 176 10.03 -5.42 22.07
C GLY A 176 10.90 -6.61 21.67
N GLU A 177 11.99 -6.85 22.41
CA GLU A 177 12.85 -8.02 22.21
C GLU A 177 12.09 -9.33 22.35
N LYS A 178 11.28 -9.46 23.40
CA LYS A 178 10.44 -10.65 23.61
C LYS A 178 9.48 -10.87 22.43
N MET A 179 8.81 -9.82 21.95
CA MET A 179 7.90 -9.92 20.80
C MET A 179 8.62 -10.36 19.52
N LEU A 180 9.83 -9.89 19.28
CA LEU A 180 10.63 -10.27 18.11
C LEU A 180 11.12 -11.72 18.21
N ALA A 181 11.54 -12.18 19.39
CA ALA A 181 11.91 -13.57 19.63
C ALA A 181 10.72 -14.52 19.42
N GLU A 182 9.53 -14.14 19.89
CA GLU A 182 8.30 -14.90 19.65
C GLU A 182 7.91 -14.93 18.16
N TYR A 183 8.13 -13.83 17.44
CA TYR A 183 7.91 -13.78 15.99
C TYR A 183 8.87 -14.74 15.26
N GLU A 184 10.16 -14.68 15.56
CA GLU A 184 11.18 -15.55 14.97
C GLU A 184 10.86 -17.02 15.21
N ALA A 185 10.54 -17.39 16.45
CA ALA A 185 10.17 -18.76 16.83
C ALA A 185 8.89 -19.27 16.15
N ARG A 186 8.00 -18.38 15.68
CA ARG A 186 6.72 -18.76 15.05
C ARG A 186 6.74 -18.72 13.52
N PHE A 187 7.61 -17.92 12.93
CA PHE A 187 7.56 -17.59 11.50
C PHE A 187 8.86 -17.84 10.74
N ILE A 188 10.01 -17.96 11.41
CA ILE A 188 11.32 -18.05 10.76
C ILE A 188 12.08 -19.34 11.12
N SER A 189 11.84 -19.89 12.32
CA SER A 189 12.51 -21.09 12.83
C SER A 189 12.25 -22.36 12.01
N GLU A 190 13.16 -23.33 12.12
CA GLU A 190 12.97 -24.67 11.54
C GLU A 190 11.65 -25.29 12.04
N GLY A 191 10.86 -25.84 11.12
CA GLY A 191 9.53 -26.38 11.40
C GLY A 191 8.41 -25.34 11.43
N ALA A 192 8.70 -24.04 11.32
CA ALA A 192 7.67 -23.02 11.16
C ALA A 192 6.89 -23.23 9.85
N ILE A 193 5.56 -23.09 9.92
CA ILE A 193 4.70 -23.20 8.74
C ILE A 193 4.83 -21.91 7.92
N ALA A 194 5.40 -22.07 6.71
CA ALA A 194 5.50 -21.01 5.72
C ALA A 194 4.13 -20.34 5.49
N ILE A 195 4.13 -19.02 5.48
CA ILE A 195 2.92 -18.23 5.25
C ILE A 195 2.49 -18.43 3.80
N ASP A 196 1.22 -18.77 3.58
CA ASP A 196 0.65 -18.81 2.24
C ASP A 196 0.57 -17.38 1.66
N PHE A 197 0.88 -17.24 0.38
CA PHE A 197 0.92 -15.96 -0.30
C PHE A 197 0.38 -16.10 -1.72
N ASP A 198 -0.26 -15.05 -2.21
CA ASP A 198 -0.62 -14.88 -3.61
C ASP A 198 0.49 -14.10 -4.32
N ALA A 199 0.91 -14.57 -5.49
CA ALA A 199 1.90 -13.90 -6.31
C ALA A 199 1.58 -14.03 -7.80
N THR A 200 2.18 -13.14 -8.59
CA THR A 200 2.12 -13.19 -10.05
C THR A 200 3.54 -13.36 -10.57
N THR A 201 3.75 -14.34 -11.43
CA THR A 201 5.02 -14.58 -12.12
C THR A 201 5.34 -13.46 -13.11
N ILE A 202 6.59 -13.42 -13.61
CA ILE A 202 7.01 -12.46 -14.64
C ILE A 202 6.22 -12.59 -15.96
N ASP A 203 5.65 -13.77 -16.22
CA ASP A 203 4.83 -14.07 -17.40
C ASP A 203 3.33 -13.79 -17.16
N GLY A 204 2.97 -13.27 -15.98
CA GLY A 204 1.59 -12.89 -15.66
C GLY A 204 0.72 -14.00 -15.06
N HIS A 205 1.28 -15.19 -14.79
CA HIS A 205 0.54 -16.26 -14.14
C HIS A 205 0.40 -16.03 -12.63
N GLU A 206 -0.82 -16.08 -12.12
CA GLU A 206 -1.10 -16.08 -10.68
C GLU A 206 -0.80 -17.45 -10.06
N PHE A 207 -0.23 -17.47 -8.85
CA PHE A 207 0.01 -18.67 -8.07
C PHE A 207 -0.05 -18.40 -6.56
N LYS A 208 -0.30 -19.47 -5.79
CA LYS A 208 -0.16 -19.50 -4.33
C LYS A 208 0.91 -20.49 -3.90
N LEU A 209 1.49 -20.30 -2.72
CA LEU A 209 2.38 -21.31 -2.13
C LEU A 209 1.62 -22.63 -1.92
N SER A 210 0.36 -22.56 -1.51
CA SER A 210 -0.50 -23.73 -1.30
C SER A 210 -0.80 -24.53 -2.57
N ASP A 211 -0.63 -23.98 -3.77
CA ASP A 211 -0.79 -24.70 -5.04
C ASP A 211 0.27 -25.81 -5.22
N TYR A 212 1.37 -25.73 -4.47
CA TYR A 212 2.49 -26.68 -4.53
C TYR A 212 2.44 -27.76 -3.44
N ARG A 213 1.33 -27.89 -2.71
CA ARG A 213 1.15 -28.95 -1.70
C ARG A 213 1.44 -30.34 -2.29
N GLY A 214 2.12 -31.17 -1.51
CA GLY A 214 2.55 -32.51 -1.94
C GLY A 214 3.88 -32.53 -2.71
N LYS A 215 4.50 -31.37 -2.94
CA LYS A 215 5.85 -31.25 -3.52
C LYS A 215 6.83 -30.72 -2.47
N ALA A 216 8.11 -31.06 -2.64
CA ALA A 216 9.18 -30.31 -1.99
C ALA A 216 9.32 -28.96 -2.70
N VAL A 217 9.24 -27.87 -1.94
CA VAL A 217 9.26 -26.49 -2.47
C VAL A 217 10.40 -25.73 -1.83
N LEU A 218 11.23 -25.09 -2.67
CA LEU A 218 12.21 -24.10 -2.25
C LEU A 218 11.68 -22.71 -2.63
N VAL A 219 11.64 -21.78 -1.67
CA VAL A 219 11.32 -20.38 -1.91
C VAL A 219 12.63 -19.60 -1.88
N ASP A 220 13.01 -19.05 -3.03
CA ASP A 220 14.22 -18.24 -3.19
C ASP A 220 13.87 -16.76 -3.41
N PHE A 221 14.52 -15.87 -2.67
CA PHE A 221 14.33 -14.43 -2.76
C PHE A 221 15.55 -13.81 -3.48
N TYR A 222 15.38 -13.46 -4.76
CA TYR A 222 16.43 -12.88 -5.59
C TYR A 222 15.97 -11.57 -6.27
N GLY A 223 16.91 -10.79 -6.80
CA GLY A 223 16.63 -9.61 -7.63
C GLY A 223 17.89 -9.02 -8.25
N PHE A 224 17.71 -8.12 -9.22
CA PHE A 224 18.78 -7.54 -10.05
C PHE A 224 19.41 -6.27 -9.44
N TRP A 225 19.40 -6.15 -8.10
CA TRP A 225 19.84 -4.96 -7.37
C TRP A 225 21.36 -4.77 -7.37
#